data_AF-A0A524KXP8-F1
#
_entry.id   AF-A0A524KXP8-F1
#
_cell.length_a   1.000
_cell.length_b   1.000
_cell.length_c   1.000
_cell.angle_alpha   90.00
_cell.angle_beta   90.00
_cell.angle_gamma   90.00
#
_symmetry.space_group_name_H-M   'P 1'
#
loop_
_entity.id
_entity.type
_entity.pdbx_description
1 polymer ?
#
loop_
_entity_poly.entity_id
_entity_poly.type
_entity_poly.pdbx_seq_one_letter_code
_entity_poly.pdbx_strand_id
1 'polypeptide(L)'
;MSNTLKGEKGFTLIEIVAVLIILGILAAVAVPKYMDLTEKARVRALEGKVAEGLSTVSLGYGNLMLSNSGVATTKDIAQWAKKNEPASDEFNYFFKETLNGVLITVRGKGGSDFAGATAVTKMWLKP
;
A
#
# COMPACT_ATOMS: atom_id res chain seq x y z
N MET A 1 -40.62 -8.98 55.16
CA MET A 1 -40.03 -9.26 53.83
C MET A 1 -38.54 -9.47 54.03
N SER A 2 -38.07 -10.73 53.96
CA SER A 2 -36.65 -11.06 54.12
C SER A 2 -35.95 -10.85 52.79
N ASN A 3 -35.13 -9.80 52.67
CA ASN A 3 -34.35 -9.53 51.47
C ASN A 3 -33.03 -10.31 51.57
N THR A 4 -32.95 -11.45 50.90
CA THR A 4 -31.75 -12.30 50.87
C THR A 4 -30.77 -11.73 49.84
N LEU A 5 -29.81 -10.93 50.29
CA LEU A 5 -28.71 -10.47 49.44
C LEU A 5 -27.81 -11.67 49.13
N LYS A 6 -27.95 -12.19 47.91
CA LYS A 6 -27.17 -13.29 47.33
C LYS A 6 -25.71 -12.84 47.27
N GLY A 7 -24.80 -13.63 47.85
CA GLY A 7 -23.39 -13.27 48.02
C GLY A 7 -22.70 -12.79 46.74
N GLU A 8 -22.37 -11.50 46.70
CA GLU A 8 -21.53 -10.91 45.67
C GLU A 8 -20.08 -11.35 45.93
N LYS A 9 -19.63 -12.36 45.17
CA LYS A 9 -18.21 -12.71 45.10
C LYS A 9 -17.49 -11.59 44.37
N GLY A 10 -16.87 -10.69 45.11
CA GLY A 10 -16.03 -9.63 44.57
C GLY A 10 -14.82 -10.20 43.82
N PHE A 11 -14.39 -9.48 42.77
CA PHE A 11 -13.20 -9.79 41.98
C PHE A 11 -11.94 -9.63 42.84
N THR A 12 -11.01 -10.58 42.78
CA THR A 12 -9.79 -10.53 43.61
C THR A 12 -8.69 -9.72 42.94
N LEU A 13 -7.86 -9.05 43.74
CA LEU A 13 -6.69 -8.33 43.21
C LEU A 13 -5.72 -9.25 42.48
N ILE A 14 -5.60 -10.51 42.94
CA ILE A 14 -4.72 -11.49 42.30
C ILE A 14 -5.20 -11.87 40.88
N GLU A 15 -6.52 -11.92 40.66
CA GLU A 15 -7.08 -12.15 39.31
C GLU A 15 -6.76 -10.99 38.36
N ILE A 16 -6.80 -9.74 38.82
CA ILE A 16 -6.42 -8.59 37.97
C ILE A 16 -4.94 -8.65 37.64
N VAL A 17 -4.07 -8.93 38.62
CA VAL A 17 -2.62 -8.98 38.42
C VAL A 17 -2.24 -10.09 37.44
N ALA A 18 -2.83 -11.29 37.58
CA ALA A 18 -2.56 -12.40 36.66
C ALA A 18 -2.97 -12.06 35.22
N VAL A 19 -4.12 -11.41 35.01
CA VAL A 19 -4.58 -10.99 33.68
C VAL A 19 -3.66 -9.94 33.07
N LEU A 20 -3.24 -8.93 33.84
CA LEU A 20 -2.32 -7.90 33.36
C LEU A 20 -0.97 -8.48 32.93
N ILE A 21 -0.45 -9.48 33.64
CA ILE A 21 0.79 -10.17 33.26
C ILE A 21 0.62 -10.87 31.91
N ILE A 22 -0.48 -11.62 31.73
CA ILE A 22 -0.76 -12.32 30.46
C ILE A 22 -0.92 -11.32 29.32
N LEU A 23 -1.70 -10.25 29.50
CA LEU A 23 -1.87 -9.19 28.51
C LEU A 23 -0.55 -8.48 28.18
N GLY A 24 0.32 -8.27 29.17
CA GLY A 24 1.64 -7.69 28.98
C GLY A 24 2.53 -8.54 28.05
N ILE A 25 2.56 -9.86 28.27
CA ILE A 25 3.32 -10.79 27.42
C ILE A 25 2.74 -10.83 26.00
N LEU A 26 1.42 -10.91 25.87
CA LEU A 26 0.75 -10.92 24.57
C LEU A 26 1.00 -9.61 23.81
N ALA A 27 0.92 -8.46 24.46
CA ALA A 27 1.17 -7.16 23.85
C ALA A 27 2.63 -7.05 23.36
N ALA A 28 3.60 -7.52 24.16
CA ALA A 28 5.02 -7.49 23.80
C ALA A 28 5.32 -8.22 22.48
N VAL A 29 4.63 -9.33 22.19
CA VAL A 29 4.81 -10.08 20.93
C VAL A 29 3.87 -9.62 19.81
N ALA A 30 2.65 -9.18 20.14
CA ALA A 30 1.63 -8.82 19.15
C ALA A 30 1.90 -7.49 18.47
N VAL A 31 2.35 -6.47 19.21
CA VAL A 31 2.60 -5.12 18.68
C VAL A 31 3.62 -5.12 17.54
N PRO A 32 4.85 -5.66 17.69
CA PRO A 32 5.84 -5.63 16.60
C PRO A 32 5.37 -6.42 15.38
N LYS A 33 4.69 -7.56 15.60
CA LYS A 33 4.12 -8.37 14.51
C LYS A 33 3.02 -7.63 13.76
N TYR A 34 2.16 -6.90 14.46
CA TYR A 34 1.10 -6.10 13.84
C TYR A 34 1.67 -4.97 12.97
N MET A 35 2.73 -4.30 13.44
CA MET A 35 3.41 -3.26 12.67
C MET A 35 4.02 -3.81 11.37
N ASP A 36 4.72 -4.94 11.43
CA ASP A 36 5.30 -5.60 10.25
C ASP A 36 4.21 -6.05 9.25
N LEU A 37 3.10 -6.62 9.75
CA LEU A 37 1.96 -7.00 8.91
C LEU A 37 1.33 -5.78 8.21
N THR A 38 1.21 -4.66 8.92
CA THR A 38 0.65 -3.42 8.37
C THR A 38 1.56 -2.85 7.27
N GLU A 39 2.88 -2.83 7.48
CA GLU A 39 3.82 -2.38 6.46
C GLU A 39 3.81 -3.29 5.23
N LYS A 40 3.79 -4.61 5.43
CA LYS A 40 3.65 -5.58 4.32
C LYS A 40 2.35 -5.37 3.55
N ALA A 41 1.23 -5.12 4.24
CA ALA A 41 -0.05 -4.84 3.60
C ALA A 41 0.02 -3.55 2.73
N ARG A 42 0.66 -2.50 3.24
CA ARG A 42 0.88 -1.26 2.48
C ARG A 42 1.71 -1.48 1.22
N VAL A 43 2.81 -2.24 1.32
CA VAL A 43 3.64 -2.60 0.17
C VAL A 43 2.86 -3.44 -0.85
N ARG A 44 2.05 -4.41 -0.41
CA ARG A 44 1.19 -5.21 -1.30
C ARG A 44 0.15 -4.36 -2.03
N ALA A 45 -0.45 -3.37 -1.36
CA ALA A 45 -1.36 -2.44 -2.00
C ALA A 45 -0.65 -1.61 -3.08
N LEU A 46 0.56 -1.10 -2.79
CA LEU A 46 1.40 -0.40 -3.76
C LEU A 46 1.77 -1.30 -4.95
N GLU A 47 2.08 -2.58 -4.74
CA GLU A 47 2.33 -3.54 -5.83
C GLU A 47 1.11 -3.66 -6.77
N GLY A 48 -0.11 -3.68 -6.22
CA GLY A 48 -1.34 -3.66 -7.00
C GLY A 48 -1.49 -2.38 -7.82
N LYS A 49 -1.16 -1.23 -7.23
CA LYS A 49 -1.19 0.07 -7.91
C LYS A 49 -0.12 0.20 -8.99
N VAL A 50 1.05 -0.42 -8.83
CA VAL A 50 2.04 -0.50 -9.91
C VAL A 50 1.48 -1.24 -11.14
N ALA A 51 0.65 -2.27 -10.95
CA ALA A 51 -0.01 -2.95 -12.06
C ALA A 51 -0.99 -2.04 -12.82
N GLU A 52 -1.67 -1.15 -12.11
CA GLU A 52 -2.50 -0.09 -12.70
C GLU A 52 -1.65 0.85 -13.57
N GLY A 53 -0.50 1.31 -13.06
CA GLY A 53 0.46 2.11 -13.83
C GLY A 53 1.05 1.38 -15.04
N LEU A 54 1.30 0.06 -14.95
CA LEU A 54 1.73 -0.77 -16.09
C LEU A 54 0.67 -0.81 -17.20
N SER A 55 -0.61 -0.87 -16.82
CA SER A 55 -1.72 -0.81 -17.77
C SER A 55 -1.74 0.54 -18.49
N THR A 56 -1.60 1.65 -17.76
CA THR A 56 -1.51 3.00 -18.36
C THR A 56 -0.38 3.09 -19.38
N VAL A 57 0.81 2.58 -19.07
CA VAL A 57 1.95 2.58 -20.00
C VAL A 57 1.65 1.74 -21.26
N SER A 58 1.02 0.58 -21.09
CA SER A 58 0.66 -0.30 -22.21
C SER A 58 -0.41 0.33 -23.12
N LEU A 59 -1.40 1.01 -22.55
CA LEU A 59 -2.39 1.78 -23.29
C LEU A 59 -1.76 2.97 -24.02
N GLY A 60 -0.79 3.65 -23.38
CA GLY A 60 -0.03 4.73 -23.99
C GLY A 60 0.76 4.26 -25.21
N TYR A 61 1.41 3.09 -25.11
CA TYR A 61 2.08 2.47 -26.25
C TYR A 61 1.13 2.23 -27.42
N GLY A 62 -0.01 1.56 -27.18
CA GLY A 62 -1.00 1.27 -28.23
C GLY A 62 -1.52 2.54 -28.91
N ASN A 63 -1.88 3.57 -28.13
CA ASN A 63 -2.36 4.83 -28.69
C ASN A 63 -1.28 5.55 -29.51
N LEU A 64 -0.03 5.58 -29.03
CA LEU A 64 1.07 6.26 -29.72
C LEU A 64 1.50 5.54 -30.99
N MET A 65 1.41 4.21 -31.03
CA MET A 65 1.65 3.47 -32.27
C MET A 65 0.62 3.81 -33.35
N LEU A 66 -0.63 4.05 -32.96
CA LEU A 66 -1.70 4.44 -33.89
C LEU A 66 -1.58 5.91 -34.31
N SER A 67 -1.21 6.81 -33.39
CA SER A 67 -1.20 8.25 -33.64
C SER A 67 0.11 8.77 -34.24
N ASN A 68 1.26 8.15 -33.92
CA ASN A 68 2.59 8.65 -34.30
C ASN A 68 3.21 7.86 -35.47
N SER A 69 2.39 7.51 -36.46
CA SER A 69 2.84 6.80 -37.67
C SER A 69 3.64 5.52 -37.37
N GLY A 70 3.27 4.78 -36.31
CA GLY A 70 3.90 3.51 -35.94
C GLY A 70 5.16 3.60 -35.07
N VAL A 71 5.64 4.78 -34.69
CA VAL A 71 6.86 4.92 -33.86
C VAL A 71 6.54 5.52 -32.50
N ALA A 72 6.47 4.71 -31.45
CA ALA A 72 6.36 5.18 -30.07
C ALA A 72 7.73 5.12 -29.39
N THR A 73 8.34 6.27 -29.07
CA THR A 73 9.58 6.29 -28.27
C THR A 73 9.27 6.05 -26.79
N THR A 74 10.23 5.53 -26.02
CA THR A 74 10.04 5.32 -24.57
C THR A 74 9.78 6.64 -23.83
N LYS A 75 10.32 7.74 -24.33
CA LYS A 75 10.05 9.10 -23.86
C LYS A 75 8.59 9.49 -24.11
N ASP A 76 8.06 9.29 -25.32
CA ASP A 76 6.68 9.63 -25.64
C ASP A 76 5.69 8.82 -24.79
N ILE A 77 5.98 7.53 -24.60
CA ILE A 77 5.17 6.63 -23.77
C ILE A 77 5.17 7.12 -22.31
N ALA A 78 6.34 7.49 -21.76
CA ALA A 78 6.44 7.99 -20.39
C ALA A 78 5.70 9.34 -20.21
N GLN A 79 5.78 10.25 -21.19
CA GLN A 79 5.05 11.52 -21.16
C GLN A 79 3.54 11.32 -21.28
N TRP A 80 3.10 10.41 -22.15
CA TRP A 80 1.69 10.06 -22.27
C TRP A 80 1.16 9.46 -20.97
N ALA A 81 1.90 8.53 -20.35
CA ALA A 81 1.51 7.91 -19.10
C ALA A 81 1.42 8.93 -17.95
N LYS A 82 2.34 9.89 -17.89
CA LYS A 82 2.29 10.99 -16.92
C LYS A 82 1.06 11.88 -17.11
N LYS A 83 0.65 12.13 -18.35
CA LYS A 83 -0.56 12.93 -18.65
C LYS A 83 -1.85 12.17 -18.30
N ASN A 84 -1.83 10.84 -18.39
CA ASN A 84 -2.98 9.96 -18.16
C ASN A 84 -2.78 9.10 -16.91
N GLU A 85 -2.11 9.64 -15.91
CA GLU A 85 -1.84 8.92 -14.68
C GLU A 85 -3.15 8.60 -13.96
N PRO A 86 -3.26 7.43 -13.29
CA PRO A 86 -4.47 7.10 -12.54
C PRO A 86 -4.74 8.15 -11.45
N ALA A 87 -5.95 8.71 -11.45
CA ALA A 87 -6.36 9.65 -10.42
C ALA A 87 -6.41 8.93 -9.06
N SER A 88 -5.66 9.42 -8.09
CA SER A 88 -5.74 8.90 -6.72
C SER A 88 -5.40 9.96 -5.69
N ASP A 89 -6.16 9.97 -4.60
CA ASP A 89 -5.89 10.84 -3.45
C ASP A 89 -4.79 10.26 -2.54
N GLU A 90 -4.50 8.98 -2.67
CA GLU A 90 -3.60 8.24 -1.78
C GLU A 90 -2.23 7.93 -2.41
N PHE A 91 -2.11 7.92 -3.73
CA PHE A 91 -0.89 7.49 -4.42
C PHE A 91 -0.35 8.55 -5.39
N ASN A 92 0.95 8.54 -5.59
CA ASN A 92 1.65 9.28 -6.62
C ASN A 92 2.29 8.27 -7.59
N TYR A 93 2.10 8.50 -8.89
CA TYR A 93 2.69 7.70 -9.95
C TYR A 93 3.85 8.48 -10.59
N PHE A 94 4.95 7.79 -10.85
CA PHE A 94 6.09 8.35 -11.56
C PHE A 94 6.46 7.44 -12.71
N PHE A 95 6.48 8.01 -13.91
CA PHE A 95 6.86 7.32 -15.14
C PHE A 95 8.19 7.91 -15.63
N LYS A 96 9.24 7.09 -15.67
CA LYS A 96 10.58 7.49 -16.11
C LYS A 96 11.01 6.66 -17.30
N GLU A 97 11.35 7.31 -18.41
CA GLU A 97 11.91 6.63 -19.57
C GLU A 97 13.24 5.93 -19.27
N THR A 98 13.47 4.83 -19.98
CA THR A 98 14.71 4.05 -19.99
C THR A 98 15.00 3.68 -21.44
N LEU A 99 16.22 3.22 -21.72
CA LEU A 99 16.64 2.78 -23.06
C LEU A 99 15.67 1.75 -23.66
N ASN A 100 15.20 0.80 -22.85
CA ASN A 100 14.43 -0.36 -23.30
C ASN A 100 12.96 -0.35 -22.83
N GLY A 101 12.49 0.73 -22.18
CA GLY A 101 11.18 0.73 -21.56
C GLY A 101 10.87 1.94 -20.70
N VAL A 102 9.88 1.80 -19.83
CA VAL A 102 9.44 2.82 -18.87
C VAL A 102 9.49 2.22 -17.47
N LEU A 103 10.13 2.92 -16.53
CA LEU A 103 10.08 2.62 -15.11
C LEU A 103 8.83 3.28 -14.51
N ILE A 104 7.97 2.48 -13.90
CA ILE A 104 6.81 2.92 -13.13
C ILE A 104 7.19 2.83 -11.66
N THR A 105 7.14 3.94 -10.94
CA THR A 105 7.28 3.98 -9.48
C THR A 105 5.97 4.48 -8.88
N VAL A 106 5.44 3.76 -7.91
CA VAL A 106 4.27 4.19 -7.13
C VAL A 106 4.68 4.43 -5.69
N ARG A 107 4.21 5.54 -5.13
CA ARG A 107 4.47 5.94 -3.73
C ARG A 107 3.18 6.41 -3.08
N GLY A 108 3.05 6.20 -1.78
CA GLY A 108 1.98 6.85 -1.02
C GLY A 108 2.16 8.38 -0.98
N LYS A 109 1.05 9.11 -1.05
CA LYS A 109 1.03 10.56 -0.95
C LYS A 109 1.18 11.00 0.50
N GLY A 110 1.82 12.15 0.73
CA GLY A 110 1.90 12.73 2.07
C GLY A 110 0.50 12.97 2.64
N GLY A 111 0.26 12.51 3.87
CA GLY A 111 -1.05 12.59 4.53
C GLY A 111 -2.01 11.43 4.22
N SER A 112 -1.63 10.47 3.36
CA SER A 112 -2.38 9.22 3.16
C SER A 112 -1.96 8.13 4.15
N ASP A 113 -2.75 7.06 4.26
CA ASP A 113 -2.41 5.86 5.04
C ASP A 113 -1.16 5.13 4.52
N PHE A 114 -0.72 5.48 3.30
CA PHE A 114 0.48 4.96 2.65
C PHE A 114 1.66 5.94 2.73
N ALA A 115 1.52 7.07 3.42
CA ALA A 115 2.60 8.02 3.62
C ALA A 115 3.79 7.32 4.31
N GLY A 116 4.97 7.43 3.69
CA GLY A 116 6.19 6.79 4.20
C GLY A 116 6.29 5.28 3.92
N ALA A 117 5.28 4.66 3.30
CA ALA A 117 5.39 3.28 2.82
C ALA A 117 6.47 3.16 1.75
N THR A 118 7.16 2.02 1.74
CA THR A 118 8.26 1.78 0.78
C THR A 118 7.74 1.84 -0.66
N ALA A 119 8.33 2.72 -1.47
CA ALA A 119 7.98 2.87 -2.87
C ALA A 119 8.19 1.55 -3.65
N VAL A 120 7.24 1.22 -4.52
CA VAL A 120 7.35 0.03 -5.38
C VAL A 120 7.61 0.48 -6.81
N THR A 121 8.61 -0.14 -7.44
CA THR A 121 9.02 0.17 -8.80
C THR A 121 8.99 -1.09 -9.67
N LYS A 122 8.39 -1.01 -10.85
CA LYS A 122 8.51 -2.04 -11.89
C LYS A 122 8.80 -1.41 -13.25
N MET A 123 9.54 -2.15 -14.07
CA MET A 123 9.88 -1.76 -15.43
C MET A 123 8.89 -2.40 -16.39
N TRP A 124 8.27 -1.59 -17.24
CA TRP A 124 7.62 -2.03 -18.45
C TRP A 124 8.66 -2.04 -19.57
N LEU A 125 8.86 -3.19 -20.21
CA LEU A 125 9.72 -3.30 -21.38
C LEU A 125 8.90 -3.02 -22.62
N LYS A 126 9.48 -2.23 -23.54
CA LYS A 126 8.84 -1.96 -24.82
C LYS A 126 8.77 -3.27 -25.64
N PRO A 127 7.58 -3.71 -26.07
CA PRO A 127 7.41 -4.85 -26.96
C PRO A 127 8.03 -4.62 -28.34
#